data_AF-A0A942N1S6-F1
#
_entry.id   AF-A0A942N1S6-F1
#
_cell.length_a   1.000
_cell.length_b   1.000
_cell.length_c   1.000
_cell.angle_alpha   90.00
_cell.angle_beta   90.00
_cell.angle_gamma   90.00
#
_symmetry.space_group_name_H-M   'P 1'
#
loop_
_entity.id
_entity.type
_entity.pdbx_description
1 polymer ?
#
loop_
_entity_poly.entity_id
_entity_poly.type
_entity_poly.pdbx_seq_one_letter_code
_entity_poly.pdbx_strand_id
1 'polypeptide(L)'
;SLFAEDKLGNQKTWNWTFIGASPPVIAGETPILYGVSTMTPTVSAFVKGQGAAVNWESIVLTLNGTTVLHEDDTATGRIWYTPTQPLANESYHTVVLSVSDETGLNVTRTWRFYTNTFPDMYDANINFCIICHKVPPSSDLRDLYVDVHAKELYFGGDHLNNNCDNCHDYITVNAGCGQCHGQTYSDEDYPHGSRMRLYEPKNFNVYFPLRVMRNREMFDCVICHQPGAGTLRRLGAPLNHHDIPELHKAEISACSACHARSLTREHARPGRFGSGGTMFDCNTCHLSGSPLVSSAIAGKKTGCDQCHENAVVGTAHAEKHETGLKGKCAECHGMNMMNETQYHNGDCYICHVTDDPTVQDAVLRQKDSCFDCHEQPHGVYMTAVRGDIPLYGGVTWGLPQDAAVWAGENWLPEELENDASKVIFSSRADLDIAYVYFFYTQAMEQAGWTLLESSYALGSPYFELMYRKDRRYAAIWFFRGEIPNTEGSLNARLQIAYH
;
A
#
# COMPACT_ATOMS: atom_id res chain seq x y z
N SER A 1 35.97 7.71 -26.55
CA SER A 1 37.05 7.30 -27.47
C SER A 1 37.91 8.51 -27.79
N LEU A 2 39.17 8.30 -28.13
CA LEU A 2 40.08 9.32 -28.66
C LEU A 2 40.54 8.87 -30.04
N PHE A 3 40.44 9.75 -31.03
CA PHE A 3 40.87 9.52 -32.39
C PHE A 3 42.09 10.40 -32.70
N ALA A 4 43.11 9.83 -33.35
CA ALA A 4 44.21 10.57 -33.93
C ALA A 4 44.50 10.09 -35.35
N GLU A 5 44.87 11.03 -36.21
CA GLU A 5 45.31 10.79 -37.58
C GLU A 5 46.59 11.59 -37.84
N ASP A 6 47.58 10.97 -38.48
CA ASP A 6 48.81 11.68 -38.88
C ASP A 6 48.71 12.28 -40.31
N LYS A 7 49.69 13.11 -40.69
CA LYS A 7 49.71 13.78 -42.01
C LYS A 7 49.85 12.84 -43.21
N LEU A 8 50.16 11.56 -42.97
CA LEU A 8 50.26 10.53 -44.00
C LEU A 8 48.96 9.71 -44.10
N GLY A 9 47.94 10.04 -43.29
CA GLY A 9 46.64 9.38 -43.27
C GLY A 9 46.58 8.14 -42.38
N ASN A 10 47.57 7.89 -41.52
CA ASN A 10 47.51 6.78 -40.58
C ASN A 10 46.58 7.14 -39.42
N GLN A 11 45.57 6.31 -39.20
CA GLN A 11 44.55 6.54 -38.17
C GLN A 11 44.72 5.58 -36.99
N LYS A 12 44.44 6.09 -35.78
CA LYS A 12 44.36 5.29 -34.56
C LYS A 12 43.23 5.78 -33.67
N THR A 13 42.37 4.85 -33.25
CA THR A 13 41.33 5.09 -32.27
C THR A 13 41.65 4.34 -30.99
N TRP A 14 41.69 5.06 -29.88
CA TRP A 14 41.69 4.48 -28.54
C TRP A 14 40.27 4.51 -27.99
N ASN A 15 39.78 3.34 -27.59
CA ASN A 15 38.53 3.23 -26.88
C ASN A 15 38.84 2.93 -25.42
N TRP A 16 38.15 3.63 -24.53
CA TRP A 16 38.10 3.30 -23.11
C TRP A 16 36.67 3.48 -22.64
N THR A 17 36.30 2.66 -21.67
CA THR A 17 35.04 2.74 -20.95
C THR A 17 35.36 3.14 -19.52
N PHE A 18 34.64 4.10 -18.97
CA PHE A 18 34.58 4.32 -17.53
C PHE A 18 33.24 3.78 -17.06
N ILE A 19 33.24 3.00 -15.98
CA ILE A 19 32.02 2.74 -15.24
C ILE A 19 31.80 4.01 -14.43
N GLY A 20 30.74 4.77 -14.76
CA GLY A 20 30.35 5.90 -13.94
C GLY A 20 30.01 5.37 -12.55
N ALA A 21 30.77 5.79 -11.54
CA ALA A 21 30.47 5.42 -10.17
C ALA A 21 29.04 5.92 -9.84
N SER A 22 28.20 5.00 -9.43
CA SER A 22 26.79 5.25 -9.12
C SER A 22 26.59 5.01 -7.63
N PRO A 23 25.87 5.90 -6.92
CA PRO A 23 25.64 5.70 -5.49
C PRO A 23 24.86 4.40 -5.25
N PRO A 24 24.88 3.88 -4.01
CA PRO A 24 24.01 2.76 -3.64
C PRO A 24 22.53 3.04 -3.94
N VAL A 25 21.74 1.99 -4.08
CA VAL A 25 20.29 2.07 -4.27
C VAL A 25 19.59 1.61 -3.00
N ILE A 26 18.66 2.41 -2.50
CA ILE A 26 17.73 2.05 -1.41
C ILE A 26 16.37 1.70 -2.04
N ALA A 27 15.78 0.56 -1.68
CA ALA A 27 14.46 0.12 -2.16
C ALA A 27 13.73 -0.79 -1.16
N GLY A 28 12.45 -1.08 -1.41
CA GLY A 28 11.67 -2.04 -0.61
C GLY A 28 11.37 -1.55 0.80
N GLU A 29 11.17 -0.24 0.94
CA GLU A 29 10.87 0.41 2.20
C GLU A 29 9.58 -0.16 2.81
N THR A 30 9.64 -0.46 4.09
CA THR A 30 8.49 -0.90 4.89
C THR A 30 8.64 -0.38 6.32
N PRO A 31 7.55 0.00 7.00
CA PRO A 31 6.20 0.16 6.45
C PRO A 31 6.11 1.38 5.51
N ILE A 32 5.16 1.35 4.57
CA ILE A 32 4.81 2.51 3.74
C ILE A 32 3.38 2.98 4.00
N LEU A 33 3.22 4.31 4.00
CA LEU A 33 1.96 5.06 3.94
C LEU A 33 0.96 4.82 5.09
N TYR A 34 0.35 3.65 5.29
CA TYR A 34 -0.70 3.44 6.33
C TYR A 34 -0.87 1.97 6.73
N GLY A 35 -1.45 1.71 7.92
CA GLY A 35 -1.98 0.40 8.30
C GLY A 35 -1.09 -0.42 9.24
N VAL A 36 -0.13 0.21 9.91
CA VAL A 36 0.62 -0.48 10.95
C VAL A 36 -0.26 -0.61 12.19
N SER A 37 -0.83 -1.80 12.38
CA SER A 37 -1.67 -2.19 13.53
C SER A 37 -0.88 -2.51 14.79
N THR A 38 0.43 -2.24 14.78
CA THR A 38 1.33 -2.36 15.94
C THR A 38 2.07 -1.04 16.17
N MET A 39 2.30 -0.69 17.44
CA MET A 39 3.12 0.48 17.79
C MET A 39 4.63 0.19 17.72
N THR A 40 5.04 -1.05 17.43
CA THR A 40 6.45 -1.42 17.26
C THR A 40 6.67 -2.06 15.88
N PRO A 41 6.37 -1.37 14.77
CA PRO A 41 6.64 -1.92 13.44
C PRO A 41 8.13 -2.14 13.22
N THR A 42 8.48 -3.24 12.59
CA THR A 42 9.80 -3.35 11.97
C THR A 42 9.88 -2.42 10.77
N VAL A 43 10.72 -1.40 10.89
CA VAL A 43 11.14 -0.51 9.80
C VAL A 43 12.25 -1.21 9.04
N SER A 44 12.14 -1.39 7.72
CA SER A 44 13.23 -1.98 6.93
C SER A 44 13.29 -1.46 5.51
N ALA A 45 14.46 -1.61 4.88
CA ALA A 45 14.70 -1.37 3.47
C ALA A 45 15.85 -2.28 2.99
N PHE A 46 16.06 -2.35 1.68
CA PHE A 46 17.18 -3.04 1.05
C PHE A 46 18.14 -2.04 0.45
N VAL A 47 19.44 -2.30 0.61
CA VAL A 47 20.54 -1.51 0.05
C VAL A 47 21.40 -2.37 -0.85
N LYS A 48 21.67 -1.88 -2.06
CA LYS A 48 22.56 -2.53 -3.03
C LYS A 48 23.54 -1.54 -3.62
N GLY A 49 24.83 -1.90 -3.63
CA GLY A 49 25.87 -1.13 -4.32
C GLY A 49 25.71 -1.18 -5.85
N GLN A 50 26.03 -0.08 -6.53
CA GLN A 50 25.97 0.03 -8.00
C GLN A 50 27.40 0.16 -8.57
N GLY A 51 28.14 -0.95 -8.50
CA GLY A 51 29.51 -1.06 -8.99
C GLY A 51 30.58 -1.04 -7.89
N ALA A 52 30.36 -0.26 -6.82
CA ALA A 52 31.17 -0.32 -5.60
C ALA A 52 30.42 -1.06 -4.48
N ALA A 53 31.16 -1.70 -3.58
CA ALA A 53 30.59 -2.33 -2.39
C ALA A 53 29.98 -1.29 -1.46
N VAL A 54 28.91 -1.66 -0.76
CA VAL A 54 28.28 -0.82 0.26
C VAL A 54 29.24 -0.68 1.44
N ASN A 55 29.46 0.55 1.91
CA ASN A 55 30.14 0.76 3.17
C ASN A 55 29.12 0.60 4.31
N TRP A 56 29.02 -0.60 4.88
CA TRP A 56 28.05 -0.92 5.94
C TRP A 56 28.23 -0.08 7.20
N GLU A 57 29.45 0.36 7.50
CA GLU A 57 29.71 1.28 8.63
C GLU A 57 29.17 2.69 8.41
N SER A 58 28.83 3.05 7.17
CA SER A 58 28.27 4.37 6.83
C SER A 58 26.75 4.47 6.97
N ILE A 59 26.08 3.39 7.34
CA ILE A 59 24.62 3.37 7.43
C ILE A 59 24.16 4.22 8.62
N VAL A 60 23.32 5.20 8.31
CA VAL A 60 22.62 6.01 9.30
C VAL A 60 21.13 5.86 9.07
N LEU A 61 20.46 5.17 9.99
CA LEU A 61 19.01 5.09 10.05
C LEU A 61 18.50 6.02 11.15
N THR A 62 17.57 6.91 10.82
CA THR A 62 16.89 7.75 11.80
C THR A 62 15.39 7.51 11.77
N LEU A 63 14.78 7.53 12.94
CA LEU A 63 13.33 7.52 13.14
C LEU A 63 12.94 8.79 13.88
N ASN A 64 12.06 9.60 13.28
CA ASN A 64 11.66 10.91 13.79
C ASN A 64 12.85 11.83 14.10
N GLY A 65 13.87 11.79 13.24
CA GLY A 65 15.11 12.57 13.40
C GLY A 65 16.07 12.06 14.47
N THR A 66 15.74 10.98 15.18
CA THR A 66 16.63 10.33 16.15
C THR A 66 17.34 9.17 15.48
N THR A 67 18.68 9.14 15.51
CA THR A 67 19.45 7.99 15.02
C THR A 67 19.14 6.77 15.87
N VAL A 68 18.78 5.66 15.20
CA VAL A 68 18.46 4.38 15.85
C VAL A 68 19.52 3.35 15.51
N LEU A 69 19.80 2.46 16.46
CA LEU A 69 20.62 1.28 16.20
C LEU A 69 19.81 0.33 15.31
N HIS A 70 20.36 0.00 14.15
CA HIS A 70 19.74 -0.94 13.20
C HIS A 70 20.48 -2.27 13.23
N GLU A 71 19.82 -3.28 12.70
CA GLU A 71 20.42 -4.55 12.31
C GLU A 71 20.51 -4.56 10.78
N ASP A 72 21.48 -5.30 10.26
CA ASP A 72 21.69 -5.49 8.84
C ASP A 72 22.06 -6.93 8.53
N ASP A 73 21.70 -7.34 7.33
CA ASP A 73 22.11 -8.60 6.72
C ASP A 73 22.84 -8.25 5.43
N THR A 74 24.17 -8.26 5.51
CA THR A 74 25.07 -7.93 4.40
C THR A 74 24.94 -8.89 3.21
N ALA A 75 24.39 -10.09 3.40
CA ALA A 75 24.17 -11.05 2.32
C ALA A 75 22.95 -10.64 1.47
N THR A 76 21.82 -10.39 2.11
CA THR A 76 20.57 -9.99 1.41
C THR A 76 20.49 -8.49 1.11
N GLY A 77 21.37 -7.71 1.76
CA GLY A 77 21.38 -6.26 1.72
C GLY A 77 20.27 -5.60 2.55
N ARG A 78 19.62 -6.35 3.44
CA ARG A 78 18.49 -5.86 4.24
C ARG A 78 19.00 -5.07 5.45
N ILE A 79 18.38 -3.92 5.71
CA ILE A 79 18.59 -3.11 6.93
C ILE A 79 17.25 -3.01 7.63
N TRP A 80 17.19 -3.27 8.94
CA TRP A 80 15.96 -3.14 9.70
C TRP A 80 16.16 -2.64 11.13
N TYR A 81 15.07 -2.14 11.69
CA TYR A 81 14.97 -1.68 13.07
C TYR A 81 13.57 -1.93 13.59
N THR A 82 13.46 -2.53 14.77
CA THR A 82 12.19 -2.64 15.49
C THR A 82 12.26 -1.73 16.72
N PRO A 83 11.36 -0.73 16.86
CA PRO A 83 11.28 0.11 18.04
C PRO A 83 11.15 -0.73 19.31
N THR A 84 12.05 -0.50 20.28
CA THR A 84 12.03 -1.18 21.59
C THR A 84 10.97 -0.61 22.52
N GLN A 85 10.48 0.59 22.21
CA GLN A 85 9.37 1.24 22.89
C GLN A 85 8.23 1.47 21.89
N PRO A 86 6.97 1.34 22.32
CA PRO A 86 5.82 1.72 21.50
C PRO A 86 6.00 3.14 20.96
N LEU A 87 5.92 3.25 19.64
CA LEU A 87 5.78 4.54 18.97
C LEU A 87 4.45 5.18 19.35
N ALA A 88 4.40 6.52 19.26
CA ALA A 88 3.16 7.25 19.50
C ALA A 88 2.04 6.68 18.61
N ASN A 89 0.91 6.34 19.20
CA ASN A 89 -0.25 5.93 18.44
C ASN A 89 -0.78 7.13 17.65
N GLU A 90 -1.52 6.85 16.58
CA GLU A 90 -2.17 7.86 15.72
C GLU A 90 -1.20 8.94 15.19
N SER A 91 0.06 8.58 15.00
CA SER A 91 1.12 9.51 14.66
C SER A 91 1.86 9.12 13.39
N TYR A 92 2.32 10.12 12.64
CA TYR A 92 3.27 9.88 11.55
C TYR A 92 4.67 9.70 12.10
N HIS A 93 5.35 8.72 11.53
CA HIS A 93 6.75 8.46 11.77
C HIS A 93 7.53 8.67 10.48
N THR A 94 8.58 9.47 10.55
CA THR A 94 9.48 9.74 9.42
C THR A 94 10.74 8.91 9.58
N VAL A 95 11.06 8.13 8.57
CA VAL A 95 12.30 7.36 8.50
C VAL A 95 13.22 8.02 7.49
N VAL A 96 14.49 8.17 7.86
CA VAL A 96 15.55 8.57 6.93
C VAL A 96 16.65 7.52 6.99
N LEU A 97 16.96 6.93 5.85
CA LEU A 97 18.08 6.00 5.67
C LEU A 97 19.12 6.66 4.77
N SER A 98 20.34 6.81 5.25
CA SER A 98 21.49 7.26 4.48
C SER A 98 22.56 6.18 4.46
N VAL A 99 23.19 5.98 3.31
CA VAL A 99 24.26 5.00 3.13
C VAL A 99 25.21 5.48 2.04
N SER A 100 26.49 5.14 2.17
CA SER A 100 27.51 5.34 1.14
C SER A 100 28.15 4.03 0.68
N ASP A 101 28.78 4.05 -0.49
CA ASP A 101 29.67 3.00 -0.94
C ASP A 101 31.12 3.23 -0.43
N GLU A 102 32.01 2.26 -0.67
CA GLU A 102 33.43 2.35 -0.33
C GLU A 102 34.19 3.46 -1.09
N THR A 103 33.60 4.03 -2.14
CA THR A 103 34.16 5.17 -2.88
C THR A 103 33.70 6.52 -2.34
N GLY A 104 32.79 6.52 -1.35
CA GLY A 104 32.25 7.70 -0.70
C GLY A 104 31.03 8.32 -1.39
N LEU A 105 30.45 7.67 -2.40
CA LEU A 105 29.18 8.13 -2.98
C LEU A 105 28.04 7.78 -2.04
N ASN A 106 27.18 8.74 -1.72
CA ASN A 106 26.07 8.56 -0.80
C ASN A 106 24.71 8.62 -1.48
N VAL A 107 23.73 7.97 -0.87
CA VAL A 107 22.31 8.09 -1.16
C VAL A 107 21.55 8.28 0.15
N THR A 108 20.50 9.09 0.12
CA THR A 108 19.57 9.26 1.24
C THR A 108 18.16 9.02 0.76
N ARG A 109 17.39 8.25 1.54
CA ARG A 109 15.98 7.98 1.30
C ARG A 109 15.14 8.36 2.51
N THR A 110 14.03 9.03 2.26
CA THR A 110 13.08 9.45 3.29
C THR A 110 11.70 8.87 2.96
N TRP A 111 11.08 8.19 3.93
CA TRP A 111 9.69 7.75 3.82
C TRP A 111 8.94 7.95 5.14
N ARG A 112 7.61 7.81 5.08
CA ARG A 112 6.73 8.00 6.24
C ARG A 112 5.76 6.83 6.36
N PHE A 113 5.45 6.47 7.60
CA PHE A 113 4.37 5.55 7.93
C PHE A 113 3.53 6.10 9.08
N TYR A 114 2.36 5.51 9.28
CA TYR A 114 1.41 5.90 10.31
C TYR A 114 1.07 4.69 11.19
N THR A 115 1.23 4.85 12.50
CA THR A 115 0.88 3.86 13.52
C THR A 115 -0.56 4.09 13.97
N ASN A 116 -1.39 3.05 13.91
CA ASN A 116 -2.71 3.09 14.51
C ASN A 116 -3.12 1.70 15.00
N THR A 117 -3.16 1.54 16.32
CA THR A 117 -3.64 0.30 16.98
C THR A 117 -5.10 0.34 17.36
N PHE A 118 -5.76 1.50 17.21
CA PHE A 118 -7.20 1.53 17.36
C PHE A 118 -7.81 0.78 16.18
N PRO A 119 -8.76 -0.14 16.43
CA PRO A 119 -9.59 -0.64 15.36
C PRO A 119 -10.15 0.57 14.62
N ASP A 120 -10.26 0.49 13.29
CA ASP A 120 -11.09 1.45 12.56
C ASP A 120 -12.41 1.55 13.32
N MET A 121 -12.74 2.75 13.82
CA MET A 121 -13.95 2.94 14.59
C MET A 121 -15.11 2.48 13.71
N TYR A 122 -15.69 1.33 14.04
CA TYR A 122 -17.06 1.07 13.66
C TYR A 122 -17.88 2.19 14.32
N ASP A 123 -18.73 2.82 13.53
CA ASP A 123 -19.31 4.13 13.81
C ASP A 123 -19.79 4.31 15.26
N ALA A 124 -19.65 5.54 15.73
CA ALA A 124 -19.77 6.03 17.11
C ALA A 124 -21.03 5.59 17.88
N ASN A 125 -21.11 4.32 18.25
CA ASN A 125 -21.88 3.88 19.40
C ASN A 125 -20.99 4.06 20.65
N ILE A 126 -21.52 4.72 21.68
CA ILE A 126 -20.85 4.92 22.98
C ILE A 126 -20.28 3.61 23.57
N ASN A 127 -20.90 2.47 23.24
CA ASN A 127 -20.44 1.13 23.62
C ASN A 127 -19.11 0.73 22.99
N PHE A 128 -18.71 1.31 21.84
CA PHE A 128 -17.40 1.07 21.24
C PHE A 128 -16.30 1.95 21.84
N CYS A 129 -16.64 3.13 22.38
CA CYS A 129 -15.69 4.01 23.07
C CYS A 129 -15.14 3.37 24.35
N ILE A 130 -16.02 2.73 25.14
CA ILE A 130 -15.67 2.04 26.39
C ILE A 130 -14.89 0.73 26.19
N ILE A 131 -14.80 0.23 24.96
CA ILE A 131 -13.98 -0.97 24.63
C ILE A 131 -12.49 -0.60 24.61
N CYS A 132 -12.14 0.60 24.16
CA CYS A 132 -10.76 1.08 24.13
C CYS A 132 -10.37 1.88 25.39
N HIS A 133 -11.34 2.53 26.05
CA HIS A 133 -11.12 3.24 27.32
C HIS A 133 -11.67 2.41 28.48
N LYS A 134 -10.79 1.86 29.32
CA LYS A 134 -11.19 1.13 30.54
C LYS A 134 -11.98 2.06 31.47
N VAL A 135 -13.29 1.86 31.55
CA VAL A 135 -14.14 2.49 32.56
C VAL A 135 -14.03 1.65 33.84
N PRO A 136 -13.48 2.17 34.95
CA PRO A 136 -13.58 1.48 36.23
C PRO A 136 -15.06 1.43 36.64
N PRO A 137 -15.49 0.42 37.40
CA PRO A 137 -16.90 0.25 37.79
C PRO A 137 -17.40 1.27 38.83
N SER A 138 -16.71 2.38 39.04
CA SER A 138 -17.15 3.41 39.99
C SER A 138 -18.19 4.31 39.36
N SER A 139 -19.32 4.46 40.06
CA SER A 139 -20.51 5.24 39.72
C SER A 139 -20.30 6.77 39.61
N ASP A 140 -19.05 7.24 39.50
CA ASP A 140 -18.74 8.65 39.37
C ASP A 140 -17.80 8.87 38.17
N LEU A 141 -18.42 8.92 36.99
CA LEU A 141 -17.78 9.22 35.71
C LEU A 141 -17.22 10.66 35.65
N ARG A 142 -17.52 11.51 36.65
CA ARG A 142 -17.18 12.94 36.65
C ARG A 142 -15.71 13.22 36.90
N ASP A 143 -15.04 12.41 37.71
CA ASP A 143 -13.64 12.67 38.12
C ASP A 143 -12.62 12.06 37.15
N LEU A 144 -13.00 11.03 36.38
CA LEU A 144 -12.07 10.25 35.56
C LEU A 144 -11.66 10.95 34.26
N TYR A 145 -12.48 11.88 33.77
CA TYR A 145 -12.28 12.58 32.50
C TYR A 145 -11.69 13.99 32.66
N VAL A 146 -11.45 14.42 33.90
CA VAL A 146 -10.78 15.69 34.20
C VAL A 146 -9.35 15.66 33.67
N ASP A 147 -8.59 14.55 33.75
CA ASP A 147 -7.20 14.55 33.27
C ASP A 147 -7.06 14.58 31.74
N VAL A 148 -8.05 14.08 31.00
CA VAL A 148 -8.07 14.11 29.52
C VAL A 148 -8.58 15.46 29.00
N HIS A 149 -9.48 16.13 29.73
CA HIS A 149 -10.12 17.38 29.30
C HIS A 149 -9.59 18.65 29.99
N ALA A 150 -9.06 18.58 31.21
CA ALA A 150 -8.64 19.75 31.99
C ALA A 150 -7.31 20.34 31.56
N LYS A 151 -6.54 19.66 30.70
CA LYS A 151 -5.31 20.24 30.13
C LYS A 151 -5.56 21.13 28.90
N GLU A 152 -6.74 21.06 28.28
CA GLU A 152 -7.02 21.72 26.99
C GLU A 152 -8.38 22.48 26.95
N LEU A 153 -9.24 22.35 27.97
CA LEU A 153 -10.56 22.99 27.99
C LEU A 153 -10.77 23.85 29.26
N TYR A 154 -10.78 25.18 29.09
CA TYR A 154 -11.31 26.10 30.11
C TYR A 154 -12.76 26.43 29.78
N PHE A 155 -13.70 25.88 30.55
CA PHE A 155 -15.12 26.23 30.47
C PHE A 155 -15.44 27.28 31.53
N GLY A 156 -15.68 28.52 31.11
CA GLY A 156 -16.07 29.63 31.98
C GLY A 156 -17.55 29.59 32.41
N GLY A 157 -18.01 28.47 32.97
CA GLY A 157 -19.38 28.32 33.47
C GLY A 157 -19.65 26.99 34.17
N ASP A 158 -20.49 27.04 35.21
CA ASP A 158 -20.85 25.92 36.08
C ASP A 158 -21.79 24.95 35.33
N HIS A 159 -21.20 23.94 34.69
CA HIS A 159 -21.93 22.82 34.07
C HIS A 159 -21.50 21.53 34.74
N LEU A 160 -22.22 21.17 35.81
CA LEU A 160 -22.00 19.98 36.65
C LEU A 160 -22.26 18.63 35.98
N ASN A 161 -22.51 18.60 34.65
CA ASN A 161 -22.86 17.38 33.93
C ASN A 161 -21.96 17.21 32.68
N ASN A 162 -20.70 16.82 32.92
CA ASN A 162 -19.79 16.25 31.92
C ASN A 162 -20.24 14.83 31.51
N ASN A 163 -21.45 14.70 30.98
CA ASN A 163 -21.91 13.41 30.46
C ASN A 163 -21.73 13.40 28.94
N CYS A 164 -21.22 12.29 28.41
CA CYS A 164 -20.96 12.09 26.97
C CYS A 164 -22.18 12.47 26.12
N ASP A 165 -23.37 12.21 26.63
CA ASP A 165 -24.68 12.51 26.05
C ASP A 165 -24.81 13.97 25.59
N ASN A 166 -24.26 14.94 26.32
CA ASN A 166 -24.37 16.36 25.94
C ASN A 166 -23.64 16.70 24.63
N CYS A 167 -22.66 15.88 24.23
CA CYS A 167 -21.93 16.02 22.97
C CYS A 167 -22.31 14.95 21.94
N HIS A 168 -22.81 13.79 22.37
CA HIS A 168 -23.05 12.62 21.52
C HIS A 168 -24.54 12.29 21.26
N ASP A 169 -25.50 12.75 22.09
CA ASP A 169 -26.93 12.47 21.85
C ASP A 169 -27.52 13.25 20.67
N TYR A 170 -26.87 14.34 20.24
CA TYR A 170 -27.31 15.12 19.09
C TYR A 170 -27.31 14.34 17.76
N ILE A 171 -26.71 13.14 17.75
CA ILE A 171 -26.50 12.35 16.53
C ILE A 171 -27.61 11.29 16.35
N THR A 172 -28.33 10.87 17.41
CA THR A 172 -29.27 9.71 17.28
C THR A 172 -30.60 9.79 18.04
N VAL A 173 -30.88 10.79 18.89
CA VAL A 173 -32.19 10.89 19.56
C VAL A 173 -32.71 12.32 19.70
N ASN A 174 -34.04 12.46 19.71
CA ASN A 174 -34.74 13.73 19.86
C ASN A 174 -34.58 14.21 21.30
N ALA A 175 -33.75 15.23 21.54
CA ALA A 175 -33.44 15.71 22.89
C ALA A 175 -34.71 16.23 23.59
N GLY A 176 -35.24 15.45 24.53
CA GLY A 176 -36.33 15.87 25.40
C GLY A 176 -35.79 16.74 26.54
N CYS A 177 -36.54 17.77 26.93
CA CYS A 177 -36.13 18.72 27.99
C CYS A 177 -35.72 18.03 29.31
N GLY A 178 -36.19 16.81 29.57
CA GLY A 178 -35.81 15.99 30.73
C GLY A 178 -34.33 15.61 30.81
N GLN A 179 -33.59 15.64 29.69
CA GLN A 179 -32.15 15.37 29.67
C GLN A 179 -31.33 16.50 30.31
N CYS A 180 -31.82 17.73 30.29
CA CYS A 180 -31.16 18.88 30.91
C CYS A 180 -31.75 19.25 32.29
N HIS A 181 -33.01 18.89 32.56
CA HIS A 181 -33.75 19.41 33.72
C HIS A 181 -34.15 18.37 34.79
N GLY A 182 -33.80 17.08 34.61
CA GLY A 182 -34.22 16.03 35.53
C GLY A 182 -35.72 15.71 35.39
N GLN A 183 -36.09 14.46 35.64
CA GLN A 183 -37.39 13.85 35.25
C GLN A 183 -38.65 14.37 35.99
N THR A 184 -38.67 15.57 36.56
CA THR A 184 -39.78 16.00 37.43
C THR A 184 -40.64 17.14 36.90
N TYR A 185 -40.47 17.59 35.66
CA TYR A 185 -41.38 18.58 35.08
C TYR A 185 -42.51 17.87 34.31
N SER A 186 -43.73 17.91 34.86
CA SER A 186 -44.95 17.65 34.09
C SER A 186 -45.07 18.68 32.98
N ASP A 187 -45.57 18.27 31.82
CA ASP A 187 -45.69 19.04 30.56
C ASP A 187 -46.42 20.41 30.65
N GLU A 188 -46.85 20.85 31.83
CA GLU A 188 -47.54 22.12 32.05
C GLU A 188 -46.65 23.24 32.59
N ASP A 189 -45.50 22.94 33.21
CA ASP A 189 -44.60 23.95 33.79
C ASP A 189 -43.32 24.11 32.97
N TYR A 190 -43.43 24.85 31.85
CA TYR A 190 -42.28 25.32 31.08
C TYR A 190 -41.76 26.63 31.69
N PRO A 191 -40.57 26.69 32.29
CA PRO A 191 -40.03 27.92 32.89
C PRO A 191 -39.70 29.02 31.86
N HIS A 192 -39.92 28.79 30.56
CA HIS A 192 -39.49 29.67 29.47
C HIS A 192 -40.60 30.01 28.46
N GLY A 193 -41.87 29.71 28.76
CA GLY A 193 -43.03 30.26 28.05
C GLY A 193 -43.09 30.05 26.53
N SER A 194 -42.51 28.98 25.98
CA SER A 194 -42.54 28.73 24.53
C SER A 194 -43.38 27.51 24.17
N ARG A 195 -44.45 27.74 23.41
CA ARG A 195 -45.19 26.70 22.68
C ARG A 195 -44.32 26.17 21.52
N MET A 196 -44.47 24.88 21.26
CA MET A 196 -43.73 24.04 20.30
C MET A 196 -43.13 24.70 19.03
N ARG A 197 -41.92 24.21 18.73
CA ARG A 197 -41.29 23.95 17.42
C ARG A 197 -40.95 25.16 16.55
N LEU A 198 -39.89 25.86 16.94
CA LEU A 198 -38.88 26.38 16.03
C LEU A 198 -37.50 26.14 16.70
N TYR A 199 -36.58 25.48 15.99
CA TYR A 199 -35.18 25.37 16.41
C TYR A 199 -34.59 26.79 16.45
N GLU A 200 -34.51 27.39 17.63
CA GLU A 200 -33.68 28.58 17.86
C GLU A 200 -32.46 28.18 18.70
N PRO A 201 -31.23 28.25 18.15
CA PRO A 201 -30.03 28.03 18.93
C PRO A 201 -29.79 29.28 19.79
N LYS A 202 -30.35 29.28 21.00
CA LYS A 202 -30.06 30.30 22.02
C LYS A 202 -28.81 29.91 22.79
N ASN A 203 -27.64 30.15 22.17
CA ASN A 203 -26.38 30.43 22.87
C ASN A 203 -25.29 30.93 21.90
N PHE A 204 -25.61 32.00 21.15
CA PHE A 204 -24.63 32.71 20.32
C PHE A 204 -24.03 33.90 21.08
N ASN A 205 -22.78 33.78 21.49
CA ASN A 205 -21.96 34.95 21.83
C ASN A 205 -21.52 35.63 20.52
N VAL A 206 -21.98 36.87 20.32
CA VAL A 206 -21.88 37.67 19.08
C VAL A 206 -20.50 38.24 18.77
N TYR A 207 -19.47 37.91 19.56
CA TYR A 207 -18.18 38.59 19.49
C TYR A 207 -17.06 37.87 18.70
N PHE A 208 -17.24 36.63 18.17
CA PHE A 208 -16.18 35.92 17.39
C PHE A 208 -16.67 34.85 16.37
N PRO A 209 -16.57 35.03 15.02
CA PRO A 209 -16.89 33.91 14.08
C PRO A 209 -16.14 33.78 12.71
N LEU A 210 -15.51 32.61 12.34
CA LEU A 210 -15.61 31.88 11.02
C LEU A 210 -14.70 30.62 10.74
N ARG A 211 -14.26 30.33 9.48
CA ARG A 211 -14.76 29.42 8.39
C ARG A 211 -13.52 28.75 7.74
N VAL A 212 -13.68 27.53 7.21
CA VAL A 212 -12.66 26.66 6.59
C VAL A 212 -12.44 26.96 5.09
N MET A 213 -11.20 26.96 4.60
CA MET A 213 -10.87 27.31 3.20
C MET A 213 -9.89 26.36 2.47
N ARG A 214 -9.40 25.26 3.09
CA ARG A 214 -8.50 24.25 2.43
C ARG A 214 -8.70 22.84 3.02
N ASN A 215 -8.30 21.80 2.29
CA ASN A 215 -8.51 20.42 2.73
C ASN A 215 -7.69 20.01 3.94
N ARG A 216 -8.29 19.09 4.69
CA ARG A 216 -7.86 18.60 6.00
C ARG A 216 -7.33 17.18 5.83
N GLU A 217 -6.01 17.00 5.85
CA GLU A 217 -5.41 15.68 6.02
C GLU A 217 -5.58 15.26 7.50
N MET A 218 -6.66 14.52 7.79
CA MET A 218 -7.00 13.86 9.07
C MET A 218 -7.54 14.78 10.19
N PHE A 219 -8.39 14.24 11.06
CA PHE A 219 -8.93 14.87 12.29
C PHE A 219 -8.36 14.13 13.52
N ASP A 220 -8.15 14.66 14.75
CA ASP A 220 -8.93 15.62 15.55
C ASP A 220 -8.13 16.07 16.83
N CYS A 221 -7.84 17.36 17.11
CA CYS A 221 -8.60 18.19 18.07
C CYS A 221 -9.37 19.37 17.41
N VAL A 222 -9.22 19.49 16.09
CA VAL A 222 -9.69 20.61 15.27
C VAL A 222 -11.02 20.28 14.55
N ILE A 223 -11.65 19.12 14.81
CA ILE A 223 -13.10 18.98 14.55
C ILE A 223 -13.85 20.04 15.37
N CYS A 224 -13.35 20.37 16.56
CA CYS A 224 -14.00 21.28 17.51
C CYS A 224 -13.36 22.69 17.64
N HIS A 225 -12.07 22.89 17.34
CA HIS A 225 -11.38 24.18 17.57
C HIS A 225 -10.67 24.76 16.33
N GLN A 226 -11.21 25.81 15.69
CA GLN A 226 -10.46 26.64 14.72
C GLN A 226 -10.20 28.06 15.27
N PRO A 227 -8.94 28.55 15.30
CA PRO A 227 -8.63 29.95 15.55
C PRO A 227 -8.78 30.85 14.31
N GLY A 228 -9.37 32.05 14.50
CA GLY A 228 -9.03 33.23 13.71
C GLY A 228 -9.81 33.49 12.43
N ALA A 229 -11.13 33.61 12.51
CA ALA A 229 -11.92 33.79 11.32
C ALA A 229 -13.05 34.83 11.54
N GLY A 230 -13.27 35.81 10.64
CA GLY A 230 -14.40 36.80 10.59
C GLY A 230 -15.10 36.92 9.19
N THR A 231 -16.45 36.86 9.07
CA THR A 231 -17.23 37.47 7.95
C THR A 231 -18.51 38.15 8.41
N LEU A 232 -18.83 39.21 7.67
CA LEU A 232 -20.01 40.07 7.70
C LEU A 232 -21.34 39.39 7.25
N ARG A 233 -22.45 40.01 7.69
CA ARG A 233 -23.90 39.79 7.42
C ARG A 233 -24.27 39.71 5.91
N ARG A 234 -25.44 39.24 5.44
CA ARG A 234 -26.80 39.00 5.98
C ARG A 234 -27.57 38.09 4.98
N LEU A 235 -28.62 37.41 5.48
CA LEU A 235 -29.78 36.80 4.77
C LEU A 235 -29.61 35.40 4.14
N GLY A 236 -30.04 34.39 4.89
CA GLY A 236 -30.91 33.32 4.40
C GLY A 236 -30.26 32.08 3.75
N ALA A 237 -29.69 31.18 4.56
CA ALA A 237 -29.55 29.75 4.23
C ALA A 237 -29.18 28.93 5.49
N PRO A 238 -29.57 27.65 5.61
CA PRO A 238 -29.21 26.80 6.75
C PRO A 238 -27.71 26.45 6.70
N LEU A 239 -27.04 26.50 7.85
CA LEU A 239 -25.62 26.17 8.01
C LEU A 239 -25.49 24.97 8.95
N ASN A 240 -25.34 23.77 8.39
CA ASN A 240 -24.97 22.55 9.13
C ASN A 240 -23.80 21.88 8.41
N HIS A 241 -22.53 22.18 8.72
CA HIS A 241 -21.41 21.39 8.16
C HIS A 241 -20.24 21.29 9.16
N HIS A 242 -20.33 20.34 10.08
CA HIS A 242 -19.13 19.60 10.53
C HIS A 242 -18.98 18.38 9.62
N ASP A 243 -17.76 17.92 9.38
CA ASP A 243 -17.56 16.62 8.73
C ASP A 243 -18.16 15.58 9.67
N ILE A 244 -19.28 14.97 9.27
CA ILE A 244 -19.77 13.76 9.93
C ILE A 244 -19.14 12.65 9.09
N PRO A 245 -18.16 11.89 9.62
CA PRO A 245 -17.58 10.76 8.91
C PRO A 245 -18.64 9.86 8.26
N GLU A 246 -19.80 9.71 8.92
CA GLU A 246 -20.97 8.99 8.40
C GLU A 246 -21.55 9.54 7.09
N LEU A 247 -21.61 10.88 6.92
CA LEU A 247 -22.14 11.50 5.69
C LEU A 247 -21.17 11.39 4.50
N HIS A 248 -19.90 11.10 4.77
CA HIS A 248 -18.87 10.90 3.76
C HIS A 248 -18.35 9.45 3.72
N LYS A 249 -19.02 8.53 4.40
CA LYS A 249 -18.67 7.11 4.42
C LYS A 249 -19.15 6.43 3.16
N ALA A 250 -18.23 5.87 2.38
CA ALA A 250 -18.53 5.02 1.26
C ALA A 250 -18.91 3.63 1.76
N GLU A 251 -20.17 3.26 1.57
CA GLU A 251 -20.73 1.94 1.91
C GLU A 251 -20.30 0.88 0.87
N ILE A 252 -18.99 0.68 0.68
CA ILE A 252 -18.45 -0.42 -0.13
C ILE A 252 -17.37 -1.13 0.68
N SER A 253 -17.76 -2.22 1.30
CA SER A 253 -16.92 -3.04 2.17
C SER A 253 -15.80 -3.77 1.42
N ALA A 254 -16.02 -4.15 0.15
CA ALA A 254 -15.02 -4.84 -0.69
C ALA A 254 -13.74 -4.02 -0.92
N CYS A 255 -13.85 -2.69 -1.05
CA CYS A 255 -12.70 -1.82 -1.33
C CYS A 255 -11.87 -1.50 -0.09
N SER A 256 -12.42 -1.73 1.11
CA SER A 256 -11.86 -1.21 2.36
C SER A 256 -10.61 -1.92 2.86
N ALA A 257 -10.24 -3.05 2.26
CA ALA A 257 -8.96 -3.71 2.52
C ALA A 257 -7.75 -2.85 2.08
N CYS A 258 -7.93 -2.01 1.06
CA CYS A 258 -6.85 -1.17 0.50
C CYS A 258 -7.21 0.33 0.50
N HIS A 259 -8.50 0.67 0.41
CA HIS A 259 -9.00 2.04 0.37
C HIS A 259 -9.56 2.49 1.72
N ALA A 260 -9.46 3.79 2.01
CA ALA A 260 -10.15 4.34 3.17
C ALA A 260 -11.67 4.37 2.91
N ARG A 261 -12.47 4.01 3.92
CA ARG A 261 -13.95 4.04 3.83
C ARG A 261 -14.53 5.45 3.81
N SER A 262 -13.82 6.45 4.34
CA SER A 262 -14.24 7.84 4.27
C SER A 262 -13.74 8.48 2.97
N LEU A 263 -14.63 9.12 2.21
CA LEU A 263 -14.30 9.86 0.99
C LEU A 263 -13.30 10.99 1.26
N THR A 264 -13.46 11.71 2.38
CA THR A 264 -12.56 12.80 2.76
C THR A 264 -11.16 12.27 3.08
N ARG A 265 -11.07 11.07 3.68
CA ARG A 265 -9.80 10.39 3.93
C ARG A 265 -9.17 9.81 2.67
N GLU A 266 -9.94 9.11 1.83
CA GLU A 266 -9.40 8.46 0.62
C GLU A 266 -8.85 9.48 -0.38
N HIS A 267 -9.56 10.59 -0.59
CA HIS A 267 -9.12 11.62 -1.55
C HIS A 267 -8.04 12.55 -0.99
N ALA A 268 -7.88 12.64 0.33
CA ALA A 268 -6.78 13.37 0.95
C ALA A 268 -5.46 12.55 1.01
N ARG A 269 -5.43 11.31 0.49
CA ARG A 269 -4.22 10.48 0.53
C ARG A 269 -3.09 11.07 -0.33
N PRO A 270 -1.83 10.94 0.10
CA PRO A 270 -0.68 11.31 -0.73
C PRO A 270 -0.72 10.61 -2.09
N GLY A 271 -0.46 11.37 -3.16
CA GLY A 271 -0.55 10.84 -4.53
C GLY A 271 -1.94 10.99 -5.18
N ARG A 272 -2.97 11.39 -4.42
CA ARG A 272 -4.29 11.70 -4.96
C ARG A 272 -4.36 13.17 -5.34
N PHE A 273 -4.42 13.41 -6.64
CA PHE A 273 -4.51 14.76 -7.19
C PHE A 273 -5.67 14.85 -8.17
N GLY A 274 -6.34 15.99 -8.16
CA GLY A 274 -7.28 16.37 -9.20
C GLY A 274 -6.56 16.71 -10.50
N SER A 275 -7.35 17.01 -11.53
CA SER A 275 -6.84 17.53 -12.80
C SER A 275 -5.99 18.79 -12.57
N GLY A 276 -4.71 18.73 -12.92
CA GLY A 276 -3.77 19.84 -12.70
C GLY A 276 -2.85 19.68 -11.48
N GLY A 277 -2.84 18.51 -10.83
CA GLY A 277 -1.88 18.22 -9.75
C GLY A 277 -2.23 18.85 -8.41
N THR A 278 -3.41 19.46 -8.29
CA THR A 278 -3.91 20.00 -7.02
C THR A 278 -4.42 18.87 -6.15
N MET A 279 -4.02 18.86 -4.88
CA MET A 279 -4.57 17.95 -3.88
C MET A 279 -6.09 18.18 -3.78
N PHE A 280 -6.84 17.09 -3.63
CA PHE A 280 -8.28 17.18 -3.46
C PHE A 280 -8.61 18.01 -2.21
N ASP A 281 -9.67 18.83 -2.30
CA ASP A 281 -10.26 19.57 -1.20
C ASP A 281 -11.79 19.49 -1.10
N CYS A 282 -12.37 20.03 -0.01
CA CYS A 282 -13.83 20.11 0.12
C CYS A 282 -14.45 20.79 -1.10
N ASN A 283 -13.80 21.82 -1.64
CA ASN A 283 -14.24 22.53 -2.83
C ASN A 283 -14.11 21.67 -4.09
N THR A 284 -13.14 20.77 -4.15
CA THR A 284 -12.95 19.88 -5.29
C THR A 284 -14.18 18.99 -5.51
N CYS A 285 -14.89 18.63 -4.43
CA CYS A 285 -16.16 17.92 -4.49
C CYS A 285 -17.36 18.89 -4.55
N HIS A 286 -17.49 19.79 -3.58
CA HIS A 286 -18.68 20.64 -3.44
C HIS A 286 -18.79 21.78 -4.45
N LEU A 287 -17.68 22.17 -5.08
CA LEU A 287 -17.63 23.10 -6.22
C LEU A 287 -17.26 22.39 -7.52
N SER A 288 -17.32 21.05 -7.55
CA SER A 288 -17.05 20.29 -8.76
C SER A 288 -18.02 20.70 -9.87
N GLY A 289 -17.48 21.02 -11.05
CA GLY A 289 -18.28 21.19 -12.26
C GLY A 289 -18.79 19.86 -12.85
N SER A 290 -18.39 18.72 -12.28
CA SER A 290 -18.79 17.40 -12.76
C SER A 290 -20.29 17.15 -12.48
N PRO A 291 -21.09 16.85 -13.52
CA PRO A 291 -22.50 16.48 -13.34
C PRO A 291 -22.68 15.23 -12.45
N LEU A 292 -21.71 14.32 -12.45
CA LEU A 292 -21.75 13.10 -11.63
C LEU A 292 -21.53 13.41 -10.16
N VAL A 293 -20.47 14.15 -9.84
CA VAL A 293 -20.15 14.55 -8.46
C VAL A 293 -21.29 15.39 -7.86
N SER A 294 -21.79 16.37 -8.62
CA SER A 294 -22.92 17.19 -8.18
C SER A 294 -24.21 16.40 -7.98
N SER A 295 -24.50 15.42 -8.84
CA SER A 295 -25.66 14.51 -8.69
C SER A 295 -25.51 13.58 -7.49
N ALA A 296 -24.31 13.04 -7.25
CA ALA A 296 -24.01 12.20 -6.09
C ALA A 296 -24.17 12.98 -4.78
N ILE A 297 -23.65 14.21 -4.71
CA ILE A 297 -23.82 15.10 -3.55
C ILE A 297 -25.30 15.43 -3.32
N ALA A 298 -26.04 15.82 -4.37
CA ALA A 298 -27.46 16.11 -4.26
C ALA A 298 -28.29 14.89 -3.80
N GLY A 299 -27.91 13.70 -4.27
CA GLY A 299 -28.51 12.43 -3.88
C GLY A 299 -27.98 11.86 -2.56
N LYS A 300 -27.03 12.52 -1.89
CA LYS A 300 -26.32 12.03 -0.70
C LYS A 300 -25.75 10.61 -0.89
N LYS A 301 -25.26 10.33 -2.09
CA LYS A 301 -24.69 9.04 -2.44
C LYS A 301 -23.17 9.11 -2.32
N THR A 302 -22.62 8.22 -1.50
CA THR A 302 -21.19 8.18 -1.15
C THR A 302 -20.45 7.01 -1.79
N GLY A 303 -21.15 6.15 -2.55
CA GLY A 303 -20.53 5.08 -3.32
C GLY A 303 -19.51 5.64 -4.32
N CYS A 304 -18.37 4.97 -4.46
CA CYS A 304 -17.28 5.41 -5.34
C CYS A 304 -17.74 5.56 -6.79
N ASP A 305 -18.62 4.66 -7.24
CA ASP A 305 -19.25 4.59 -8.57
C ASP A 305 -20.20 5.75 -8.88
N GLN A 306 -20.61 6.52 -7.87
CA GLN A 306 -21.53 7.65 -8.03
C GLN A 306 -20.81 8.92 -8.50
N CYS A 307 -19.54 9.05 -8.15
CA CYS A 307 -18.69 10.21 -8.48
C CYS A 307 -17.64 9.89 -9.55
N HIS A 308 -17.18 8.64 -9.57
CA HIS A 308 -16.28 8.12 -10.59
C HIS A 308 -17.12 7.29 -11.54
N GLU A 309 -17.13 7.62 -12.84
CA GLU A 309 -17.78 6.76 -13.82
C GLU A 309 -17.33 5.32 -13.57
N ASN A 310 -18.25 4.36 -13.66
CA ASN A 310 -17.94 2.92 -13.53
C ASN A 310 -16.77 2.46 -14.42
N ALA A 311 -16.31 3.31 -15.36
CA ALA A 311 -15.06 3.17 -16.06
C ALA A 311 -13.80 3.32 -15.17
N VAL A 312 -13.72 4.08 -14.08
CA VAL A 312 -12.46 4.21 -13.31
C VAL A 312 -12.30 3.13 -12.24
N VAL A 313 -13.40 2.66 -11.64
CA VAL A 313 -13.36 1.45 -10.78
C VAL A 313 -13.31 0.19 -11.67
N GLY A 314 -13.84 0.25 -12.89
CA GLY A 314 -13.81 -0.82 -13.87
C GLY A 314 -12.51 -0.92 -14.66
N THR A 315 -12.04 0.11 -15.36
CA THR A 315 -10.86 0.04 -16.26
C THR A 315 -9.53 0.15 -15.52
N ALA A 316 -9.37 1.08 -14.58
CA ALA A 316 -8.10 1.19 -13.84
C ALA A 316 -7.87 0.00 -12.88
N HIS A 317 -8.96 -0.67 -12.48
CA HIS A 317 -8.88 -1.92 -11.72
C HIS A 317 -8.85 -3.15 -12.66
N ALA A 318 -9.59 -3.16 -13.78
CA ALA A 318 -9.53 -4.25 -14.77
C ALA A 318 -8.15 -4.42 -15.35
N GLU A 319 -7.40 -3.36 -15.63
CA GLU A 319 -6.00 -3.47 -16.08
C GLU A 319 -5.13 -4.26 -15.09
N LYS A 320 -5.50 -4.30 -13.80
CA LYS A 320 -4.84 -5.11 -12.76
C LYS A 320 -5.32 -6.56 -12.68
N HIS A 321 -6.39 -6.89 -13.41
CA HIS A 321 -7.04 -8.20 -13.45
C HIS A 321 -7.05 -8.80 -14.87
N GLU A 322 -6.32 -8.22 -15.82
CA GLU A 322 -6.15 -8.80 -17.15
C GLU A 322 -5.28 -10.07 -17.03
N THR A 323 -5.80 -11.18 -17.53
CA THR A 323 -5.16 -12.50 -17.35
C THR A 323 -4.17 -12.87 -18.44
N GLY A 324 -4.01 -11.99 -19.45
CA GLY A 324 -3.19 -12.27 -20.62
C GLY A 324 -3.63 -13.49 -21.43
N LEU A 325 -4.82 -14.07 -21.17
CA LEU A 325 -5.35 -15.20 -21.93
C LEU A 325 -5.53 -14.81 -23.40
N LYS A 326 -4.97 -15.61 -24.31
CA LYS A 326 -4.99 -15.38 -25.76
C LYS A 326 -5.49 -16.62 -26.52
N GLY A 327 -5.89 -16.41 -27.77
CA GLY A 327 -6.28 -17.50 -28.68
C GLY A 327 -7.54 -18.22 -28.22
N LYS A 328 -7.58 -19.54 -28.38
CA LYS A 328 -8.76 -20.36 -28.09
C LYS A 328 -9.23 -20.31 -26.64
N CYS A 329 -8.33 -20.00 -25.71
CA CYS A 329 -8.71 -19.85 -24.30
C CYS A 329 -9.68 -18.68 -24.12
N ALA A 330 -9.43 -17.55 -24.81
CA ALA A 330 -10.29 -16.37 -24.76
C ALA A 330 -11.63 -16.53 -25.49
N GLU A 331 -11.85 -17.64 -26.22
CA GLU A 331 -13.15 -17.95 -26.85
C GLU A 331 -14.16 -18.47 -25.82
N CYS A 332 -13.68 -19.10 -24.74
CA CYS A 332 -14.49 -19.64 -23.66
C CYS A 332 -14.28 -18.90 -22.33
N HIS A 333 -13.16 -18.19 -22.18
CA HIS A 333 -12.81 -17.48 -20.96
C HIS A 333 -12.75 -15.97 -21.19
N GLY A 334 -13.17 -15.19 -20.19
CA GLY A 334 -12.95 -13.76 -20.12
C GLY A 334 -11.46 -13.43 -20.09
N MET A 335 -11.04 -12.37 -20.79
CA MET A 335 -9.66 -11.85 -20.74
C MET A 335 -9.36 -11.12 -19.42
N ASN A 336 -10.34 -11.01 -18.54
CA ASN A 336 -10.24 -10.34 -17.26
C ASN A 336 -10.91 -11.18 -16.18
N MET A 337 -10.25 -11.35 -15.03
CA MET A 337 -10.80 -12.12 -13.91
C MET A 337 -12.12 -11.53 -13.39
N MET A 338 -12.35 -10.21 -13.55
CA MET A 338 -13.58 -9.56 -13.11
C MET A 338 -14.76 -9.73 -14.08
N ASN A 339 -14.51 -10.13 -15.33
CA ASN A 339 -15.57 -10.31 -16.34
C ASN A 339 -15.64 -11.74 -16.89
N GLU A 340 -14.92 -12.68 -16.28
CA GLU A 340 -15.01 -14.11 -16.54
C GLU A 340 -16.37 -14.65 -16.05
N THR A 341 -17.37 -14.54 -16.93
CA THR A 341 -18.75 -14.93 -16.60
C THR A 341 -18.96 -16.44 -16.44
N GLN A 342 -18.03 -17.27 -16.93
CA GLN A 342 -18.25 -18.72 -16.98
C GLN A 342 -17.97 -19.40 -15.64
N TYR A 343 -17.01 -18.89 -14.86
CA TYR A 343 -16.61 -19.48 -13.57
C TYR A 343 -16.42 -18.47 -12.43
N HIS A 344 -16.25 -17.17 -12.72
CA HIS A 344 -16.06 -16.11 -11.72
C HIS A 344 -17.24 -15.12 -11.72
N ASN A 345 -18.46 -15.65 -11.75
CA ASN A 345 -19.69 -14.84 -11.72
C ASN A 345 -20.06 -14.36 -10.30
N GLY A 346 -19.12 -13.73 -9.60
CA GLY A 346 -19.33 -13.16 -8.27
C GLY A 346 -18.64 -11.83 -8.08
N ASP A 347 -18.80 -11.24 -6.91
CA ASP A 347 -18.18 -9.97 -6.57
C ASP A 347 -16.71 -10.15 -6.14
N CYS A 348 -16.06 -9.04 -5.78
CA CYS A 348 -14.66 -9.03 -5.38
C CYS A 348 -14.37 -9.93 -4.15
N TYR A 349 -15.39 -10.30 -3.36
CA TYR A 349 -15.19 -11.09 -2.14
C TYR A 349 -14.65 -12.48 -2.41
N ILE A 350 -15.03 -13.08 -3.55
CA ILE A 350 -14.62 -14.46 -3.90
C ILE A 350 -13.10 -14.59 -3.96
N CYS A 351 -12.39 -13.51 -4.34
CA CYS A 351 -10.94 -13.51 -4.42
C CYS A 351 -10.29 -12.80 -3.23
N HIS A 352 -10.86 -11.69 -2.75
CA HIS A 352 -10.19 -10.83 -1.76
C HIS A 352 -10.50 -11.16 -0.30
N VAL A 353 -11.55 -11.96 -0.04
CA VAL A 353 -12.00 -12.32 1.32
C VAL A 353 -12.13 -13.84 1.46
N THR A 354 -11.46 -14.59 0.58
CA THR A 354 -11.36 -16.05 0.67
C THR A 354 -10.38 -16.47 1.75
N ASP A 355 -10.63 -17.61 2.37
CA ASP A 355 -9.70 -18.28 3.29
C ASP A 355 -8.72 -19.22 2.54
N ASP A 356 -8.83 -19.31 1.21
CA ASP A 356 -7.92 -20.11 0.39
C ASP A 356 -6.52 -19.47 0.35
N PRO A 357 -5.49 -20.11 0.92
CA PRO A 357 -4.15 -19.54 1.03
C PRO A 357 -3.49 -19.31 -0.33
N THR A 358 -3.82 -20.12 -1.35
CA THR A 358 -3.30 -19.96 -2.71
C THR A 358 -3.85 -18.69 -3.34
N VAL A 359 -5.16 -18.44 -3.18
CA VAL A 359 -5.79 -17.22 -3.69
C VAL A 359 -5.33 -15.99 -2.89
N GLN A 360 -5.18 -16.10 -1.57
CA GLN A 360 -4.62 -15.02 -0.75
C GLN A 360 -3.18 -14.66 -1.14
N ASP A 361 -2.33 -15.66 -1.38
CA ASP A 361 -0.95 -15.44 -1.87
C ASP A 361 -0.96 -14.75 -3.23
N ALA A 362 -1.80 -15.20 -4.15
CA ALA A 362 -1.94 -14.59 -5.46
C ALA A 362 -2.35 -13.12 -5.37
N VAL A 363 -3.33 -12.79 -4.53
CA VAL A 363 -3.78 -11.42 -4.29
C VAL A 363 -2.67 -10.57 -3.65
N LEU A 364 -2.00 -11.07 -2.59
CA LEU A 364 -0.95 -10.35 -1.86
C LEU A 364 0.23 -10.00 -2.77
N ARG A 365 0.58 -10.92 -3.69
CA ARG A 365 1.73 -10.79 -4.58
C ARG A 365 1.37 -10.23 -5.96
N GLN A 366 0.12 -9.79 -6.16
CA GLN A 366 -0.37 -9.23 -7.43
C GLN A 366 -0.13 -10.18 -8.61
N LYS A 367 -0.41 -11.45 -8.39
CA LYS A 367 -0.41 -12.49 -9.42
C LYS A 367 -1.70 -12.36 -10.24
N ASP A 368 -1.57 -12.30 -11.56
CA ASP A 368 -2.62 -11.92 -12.50
C ASP A 368 -2.99 -13.03 -13.50
N SER A 369 -2.34 -14.20 -13.45
CA SER A 369 -2.66 -15.34 -14.29
C SER A 369 -3.73 -16.22 -13.66
N CYS A 370 -4.61 -16.81 -14.48
CA CYS A 370 -5.56 -17.82 -14.02
C CYS A 370 -4.86 -18.98 -13.29
N PHE A 371 -3.65 -19.30 -13.71
CA PHE A 371 -2.87 -20.42 -13.18
C PHE A 371 -2.20 -20.12 -11.83
N ASP A 372 -2.24 -18.86 -11.40
CA ASP A 372 -1.73 -18.48 -10.09
C ASP A 372 -2.67 -18.93 -8.95
N CYS A 373 -3.94 -19.21 -9.27
CA CYS A 373 -4.94 -19.75 -8.35
C CYS A 373 -5.49 -21.11 -8.80
N HIS A 374 -5.47 -21.43 -10.11
CA HIS A 374 -6.07 -22.64 -10.67
C HIS A 374 -5.01 -23.56 -11.26
N GLU A 375 -4.68 -24.63 -10.53
CA GLU A 375 -3.62 -25.57 -10.96
C GLU A 375 -4.09 -26.57 -12.03
N GLN A 376 -5.39 -26.91 -12.07
CA GLN A 376 -5.93 -27.93 -12.98
C GLN A 376 -7.19 -27.49 -13.76
N PRO A 377 -7.16 -26.41 -14.55
CA PRO A 377 -8.31 -26.10 -15.40
C PRO A 377 -8.51 -27.20 -16.45
N HIS A 378 -9.75 -27.68 -16.58
CA HIS A 378 -10.14 -28.77 -17.49
C HIS A 378 -9.51 -30.15 -17.18
N GLY A 379 -9.10 -30.40 -15.93
CA GLY A 379 -8.51 -31.68 -15.53
C GLY A 379 -7.12 -31.93 -16.14
N VAL A 380 -6.49 -30.87 -16.66
CA VAL A 380 -5.09 -30.86 -17.08
C VAL A 380 -4.34 -29.88 -16.19
N TYR A 381 -3.17 -30.29 -15.70
CA TYR A 381 -2.28 -29.37 -15.00
C TYR A 381 -1.82 -28.31 -15.98
N MET A 382 -2.35 -27.09 -15.83
CA MET A 382 -1.94 -25.95 -16.63
C MET A 382 -1.06 -25.07 -15.76
N THR A 383 0.13 -25.56 -15.45
CA THR A 383 1.17 -24.66 -14.98
C THR A 383 1.77 -24.00 -16.21
N ALA A 384 1.29 -22.80 -16.55
CA ALA A 384 1.95 -21.99 -17.57
C ALA A 384 3.16 -21.30 -16.93
N VAL A 385 4.28 -21.30 -17.64
CA VAL A 385 5.38 -20.40 -17.30
C VAL A 385 4.88 -18.98 -17.44
N ARG A 386 5.18 -18.11 -16.46
CA ARG A 386 4.75 -16.71 -16.50
C ARG A 386 5.24 -16.06 -17.79
N GLY A 387 4.39 -15.22 -18.39
CA GLY A 387 4.69 -14.59 -19.68
C GLY A 387 5.92 -13.68 -19.67
N ASP A 388 6.37 -13.23 -18.50
CA ASP A 388 7.58 -12.44 -18.32
C ASP A 388 8.82 -13.27 -17.96
N ILE A 389 8.74 -14.60 -17.96
CA ILE A 389 9.89 -15.51 -17.89
C ILE A 389 10.18 -16.05 -19.30
N PRO A 390 11.18 -15.50 -20.02
CA PRO A 390 11.50 -15.91 -21.38
C PRO A 390 12.00 -17.36 -21.40
N LEU A 391 11.41 -18.17 -22.26
CA LEU A 391 11.85 -19.56 -22.47
C LEU A 391 12.78 -19.65 -23.68
N TYR A 392 13.96 -20.26 -23.49
CA TYR A 392 14.90 -20.49 -24.59
C TYR A 392 14.30 -21.48 -25.60
N GLY A 393 14.25 -21.09 -26.87
CA GLY A 393 13.58 -21.86 -27.94
C GLY A 393 14.36 -23.06 -28.46
N GLY A 394 15.64 -23.22 -28.11
CA GLY A 394 16.46 -24.35 -28.54
C GLY A 394 16.24 -25.66 -27.77
N VAL A 395 15.23 -25.71 -26.89
CA VAL A 395 14.91 -26.87 -26.05
C VAL A 395 13.39 -27.03 -25.93
N THR A 396 12.95 -28.22 -25.49
CA THR A 396 11.56 -28.43 -25.05
C THR A 396 11.47 -28.24 -23.53
N TRP A 397 10.42 -27.60 -23.04
CA TRP A 397 10.22 -27.37 -21.60
C TRP A 397 9.21 -28.36 -21.01
N GLY A 398 9.52 -28.84 -19.80
CA GLY A 398 8.57 -29.58 -18.97
C GLY A 398 7.54 -28.68 -18.31
N LEU A 399 6.59 -29.28 -17.61
CA LEU A 399 5.62 -28.56 -16.81
C LEU A 399 6.29 -27.95 -15.56
N PRO A 400 5.96 -26.71 -15.16
CA PRO A 400 6.35 -26.16 -13.88
C PRO A 400 5.88 -27.03 -12.72
N GLN A 401 6.78 -27.22 -11.76
CA GLN A 401 6.60 -27.96 -10.51
C GLN A 401 6.76 -27.01 -9.33
N ASP A 402 6.16 -27.31 -8.19
CA ASP A 402 6.33 -26.49 -6.98
C ASP A 402 7.78 -26.53 -6.50
N ALA A 403 8.36 -25.35 -6.24
CA ALA A 403 9.71 -25.26 -5.72
C ALA A 403 9.82 -25.87 -4.31
N ALA A 404 8.73 -25.91 -3.55
CA ALA A 404 8.66 -26.55 -2.24
C ALA A 404 9.01 -28.06 -2.28
N VAL A 405 8.83 -28.74 -3.43
CA VAL A 405 9.28 -30.14 -3.61
C VAL A 405 10.81 -30.25 -3.57
N TRP A 406 11.50 -29.15 -3.86
CA TRP A 406 12.96 -29.03 -3.92
C TRP A 406 13.52 -28.24 -2.72
N ALA A 407 12.71 -28.04 -1.67
CA ALA A 407 13.15 -27.38 -0.45
C ALA A 407 14.35 -28.10 0.19
N GLY A 408 15.35 -27.34 0.63
CA GLY A 408 16.62 -27.81 1.18
C GLY A 408 17.66 -28.28 0.16
N GLU A 409 17.36 -28.24 -1.14
CA GLU A 409 18.36 -28.50 -2.17
C GLU A 409 19.38 -27.35 -2.24
N ASN A 410 20.67 -27.65 -2.16
CA ASN A 410 21.74 -26.62 -2.14
C ASN A 410 21.78 -25.70 -3.36
N TRP A 411 21.13 -26.10 -4.46
CA TRP A 411 21.05 -25.30 -5.69
C TRP A 411 19.82 -24.38 -5.71
N LEU A 412 18.81 -24.61 -4.87
CA LEU A 412 17.62 -23.77 -4.82
C LEU A 412 17.88 -22.60 -3.86
N PRO A 413 17.85 -21.35 -4.33
CA PRO A 413 18.07 -20.18 -3.49
C PRO A 413 16.94 -20.03 -2.46
N GLU A 414 17.26 -19.52 -1.27
CA GLU A 414 16.31 -19.34 -0.16
C GLU A 414 15.11 -18.47 -0.58
N GLU A 415 15.32 -17.46 -1.43
CA GLU A 415 14.25 -16.58 -1.93
C GLU A 415 13.23 -17.33 -2.80
N LEU A 416 13.61 -18.48 -3.36
CA LEU A 416 12.78 -19.33 -4.20
C LEU A 416 12.29 -20.58 -3.46
N GLU A 417 12.73 -20.80 -2.21
CA GLU A 417 12.30 -21.91 -1.35
C GLU A 417 10.98 -21.57 -0.65
N ASN A 418 9.91 -21.43 -1.43
CA ASN A 418 8.57 -21.19 -0.90
C ASN A 418 7.47 -21.73 -1.84
N ASP A 419 6.28 -21.92 -1.29
CA ASP A 419 5.13 -22.52 -1.98
C ASP A 419 4.66 -21.73 -3.20
N ALA A 420 5.01 -20.45 -3.28
CA ALA A 420 4.65 -19.60 -4.40
C ALA A 420 5.60 -19.75 -5.61
N SER A 421 6.78 -20.33 -5.42
CA SER A 421 7.80 -20.49 -6.45
C SER A 421 7.59 -21.77 -7.25
N LYS A 422 7.94 -21.73 -8.53
CA LYS A 422 7.90 -22.89 -9.43
C LYS A 422 9.28 -23.17 -10.01
N VAL A 423 9.54 -24.43 -10.34
CA VAL A 423 10.74 -24.89 -11.04
C VAL A 423 10.33 -25.56 -12.35
N ILE A 424 10.98 -25.18 -13.45
CA ILE A 424 10.86 -25.83 -14.75
C ILE A 424 12.20 -26.35 -15.21
N PHE A 425 12.14 -27.44 -15.97
CA PHE A 425 13.32 -28.06 -16.55
C PHE A 425 13.15 -28.19 -18.06
N SER A 426 14.24 -27.97 -18.79
CA SER A 426 14.29 -28.27 -20.20
C SER A 426 14.65 -29.73 -20.48
N SER A 427 14.43 -30.16 -21.72
CA SER A 427 15.11 -31.29 -22.32
C SER A 427 16.62 -31.03 -22.37
N ARG A 428 17.43 -32.09 -22.40
CA ARG A 428 18.86 -31.96 -22.71
C ARG A 428 19.07 -31.68 -24.20
N ALA A 429 19.99 -30.77 -24.54
CA ALA A 429 20.36 -30.45 -25.92
C ALA A 429 21.84 -30.06 -26.03
N ASP A 430 22.40 -30.11 -27.24
CA ASP A 430 23.71 -29.53 -27.52
C ASP A 430 23.55 -28.01 -27.68
N LEU A 431 23.93 -27.28 -26.63
CA LEU A 431 23.70 -25.84 -26.52
C LEU A 431 25.04 -25.12 -26.38
N ASP A 432 25.16 -24.00 -27.11
CA ASP A 432 26.23 -23.06 -26.90
C ASP A 432 25.94 -22.20 -25.67
N ILE A 433 26.78 -22.34 -24.65
CA ILE A 433 26.59 -21.67 -23.36
C ILE A 433 26.60 -20.15 -23.48
N ALA A 434 27.43 -19.58 -24.36
CA ALA A 434 27.53 -18.14 -24.55
C ALA A 434 26.23 -17.61 -25.17
N TYR A 435 25.70 -18.28 -26.19
CA TYR A 435 24.42 -17.91 -26.80
C TYR A 435 23.26 -17.96 -25.81
N VAL A 436 23.17 -19.01 -24.99
CA VAL A 436 22.08 -19.12 -24.00
C VAL A 436 22.22 -18.06 -22.91
N TYR A 437 23.45 -17.80 -22.43
CA TYR A 437 23.73 -16.72 -21.48
C TYR A 437 23.29 -15.35 -22.03
N PHE A 438 23.67 -15.02 -23.28
CA PHE A 438 23.29 -13.76 -23.90
C PHE A 438 21.78 -13.65 -24.14
N PHE A 439 21.12 -14.75 -24.50
CA PHE A 439 19.66 -14.78 -24.60
C PHE A 439 19.00 -14.38 -23.28
N TYR A 440 19.37 -15.01 -22.16
CA TYR A 440 18.71 -14.75 -20.89
C TYR A 440 19.03 -13.36 -20.34
N THR A 441 20.28 -12.90 -20.43
CA THR A 441 20.65 -11.54 -20.01
C THR A 441 19.85 -10.48 -20.76
N GLN A 442 19.69 -10.60 -22.08
CA GLN A 442 18.89 -9.65 -22.87
C GLN A 442 17.38 -9.82 -22.68
N ALA A 443 16.85 -11.04 -22.75
CA ALA A 443 15.41 -11.27 -22.73
C ALA A 443 14.79 -10.98 -21.35
N MET A 444 15.51 -11.30 -20.26
CA MET A 444 15.06 -10.96 -18.91
C MET A 444 15.05 -9.44 -18.70
N GLU A 445 16.08 -8.73 -19.14
CA GLU A 445 16.14 -7.26 -19.07
C GLU A 445 14.98 -6.61 -19.85
N GLN A 446 14.71 -7.09 -21.08
CA GLN A 446 13.57 -6.62 -21.88
C GLN A 446 12.21 -6.90 -21.23
N ALA A 447 12.10 -8.00 -20.49
CA ALA A 447 10.92 -8.33 -19.70
C ALA A 447 10.85 -7.55 -18.37
N GLY A 448 11.80 -6.64 -18.09
CA GLY A 448 11.82 -5.76 -16.92
C GLY A 448 12.45 -6.37 -15.68
N TRP A 449 13.22 -7.45 -15.82
CA TRP A 449 13.97 -8.05 -14.72
C TRP A 449 15.34 -7.41 -14.56
N THR A 450 15.75 -7.23 -13.30
CA THR A 450 17.07 -6.73 -12.94
C THR A 450 17.98 -7.91 -12.59
N LEU A 451 19.11 -8.06 -13.27
CA LEU A 451 20.11 -9.07 -12.93
C LEU A 451 20.70 -8.78 -11.55
N LEU A 452 20.60 -9.74 -10.64
CA LEU A 452 21.18 -9.68 -9.30
C LEU A 452 22.60 -10.25 -9.28
N GLU A 453 22.77 -11.46 -9.80
CA GLU A 453 24.02 -12.23 -9.76
C GLU A 453 24.22 -12.99 -11.07
N SER A 454 25.48 -13.22 -11.42
CA SER A 454 25.90 -14.02 -12.59
C SER A 454 27.18 -14.77 -12.28
N SER A 455 27.19 -16.08 -12.52
CA SER A 455 28.39 -16.92 -12.41
C SER A 455 29.05 -17.23 -13.76
N TYR A 456 28.57 -16.63 -14.85
CA TYR A 456 29.13 -16.90 -16.18
C TYR A 456 30.57 -16.40 -16.30
N ALA A 457 31.47 -17.33 -16.62
CA ALA A 457 32.85 -17.05 -16.98
C ALA A 457 33.17 -17.68 -18.35
N LEU A 458 34.03 -17.02 -19.12
CA LEU A 458 34.46 -17.53 -20.42
C LEU A 458 35.13 -18.90 -20.24
N GLY A 459 34.63 -19.92 -20.93
CA GLY A 459 35.12 -21.29 -20.82
C GLY A 459 34.50 -22.11 -19.68
N SER A 460 33.63 -21.53 -18.86
CA SER A 460 32.84 -22.28 -17.88
C SER A 460 31.88 -23.24 -18.59
N PRO A 461 31.70 -24.48 -18.09
CA PRO A 461 30.71 -25.41 -18.63
C PRO A 461 29.29 -25.21 -18.08
N TYR A 462 29.13 -24.28 -17.14
CA TYR A 462 27.86 -23.92 -16.51
C TYR A 462 27.76 -22.42 -16.24
N PHE A 463 26.54 -21.94 -16.03
CA PHE A 463 26.29 -20.63 -15.43
C PHE A 463 25.01 -20.66 -14.60
N GLU A 464 24.91 -19.68 -13.73
CA GLU A 464 23.77 -19.34 -12.92
C GLU A 464 23.52 -17.84 -13.02
N LEU A 465 22.26 -17.47 -13.18
CA LEU A 465 21.80 -16.09 -13.22
C LEU A 465 20.67 -15.93 -12.22
N MET A 466 20.78 -14.95 -11.34
CA MET A 466 19.71 -14.56 -10.42
C MET A 466 19.13 -13.22 -10.85
N TYR A 467 17.81 -13.08 -10.84
CA TYR A 467 17.09 -11.88 -11.24
C TYR A 467 16.05 -11.46 -10.22
N ARG A 468 15.71 -10.17 -10.21
CA ARG A 468 14.59 -9.59 -9.44
C ARG A 468 13.70 -8.70 -10.29
N LYS A 469 12.39 -8.80 -10.08
CA LYS A 469 11.40 -7.87 -10.63
C LYS A 469 10.38 -7.55 -9.55
N ASP A 470 10.38 -6.30 -9.07
CA ASP A 470 9.63 -5.89 -7.88
C ASP A 470 9.95 -6.76 -6.66
N ARG A 471 8.98 -7.59 -6.22
CA ARG A 471 9.09 -8.54 -5.09
C ARG A 471 9.32 -10.00 -5.54
N ARG A 472 9.59 -10.21 -6.82
CA ARG A 472 9.72 -11.53 -7.43
C ARG A 472 11.18 -11.84 -7.76
N TYR A 473 11.52 -13.12 -7.69
CA TYR A 473 12.84 -13.65 -7.98
C TYR A 473 12.78 -14.68 -9.11
N ALA A 474 13.86 -14.78 -9.88
CA ALA A 474 14.02 -15.84 -10.87
C ALA A 474 15.49 -16.25 -10.96
N ALA A 475 15.75 -17.53 -10.85
CA ALA A 475 17.07 -18.13 -11.00
C ALA A 475 17.11 -19.02 -12.24
N ILE A 476 18.17 -18.89 -13.05
CA ILE A 476 18.34 -19.57 -14.33
C ILE A 476 19.67 -20.29 -14.31
N TRP A 477 19.64 -21.61 -14.47
CA TRP A 477 20.83 -22.44 -14.55
C TRP A 477 21.01 -23.03 -15.92
N PHE A 478 22.26 -23.04 -16.38
CA PHE A 478 22.75 -23.85 -17.48
C PHE A 478 23.78 -24.81 -16.92
N PHE A 479 23.62 -26.11 -17.12
CA PHE A 479 24.59 -27.11 -16.64
C PHE A 479 24.61 -28.36 -17.51
N ARG A 480 25.71 -29.11 -17.42
CA ARG A 480 25.90 -30.36 -18.18
C ARG A 480 25.77 -31.63 -17.33
N GLY A 481 25.86 -31.55 -16.01
CA GLY A 481 25.64 -32.68 -15.09
C GLY A 481 24.16 -32.99 -14.84
N GLU A 482 23.85 -33.76 -13.79
CA GLU A 482 22.47 -34.15 -13.44
C GLU A 482 21.72 -33.06 -12.66
N ILE A 483 22.45 -32.28 -11.86
CA ILE A 483 21.95 -31.15 -11.08
C ILE A 483 22.77 -29.89 -11.40
N PRO A 484 22.26 -28.68 -11.09
CA PRO A 484 23.04 -27.46 -11.24
C PRO A 484 24.44 -27.58 -10.63
N ASN A 485 25.41 -26.90 -11.24
CA ASN A 485 26.82 -26.87 -10.82
C ASN A 485 27.56 -28.23 -10.85
N THR A 486 27.02 -29.24 -11.53
CA THR A 486 27.73 -30.52 -11.79
C THR A 486 28.09 -30.68 -13.27
N GLU A 487 29.17 -31.42 -13.54
CA GLU A 487 29.58 -31.86 -14.87
C GLU A 487 29.24 -33.35 -15.07
N GLY A 488 29.11 -33.81 -16.32
CA GLY A 488 29.02 -35.26 -16.57
C GLY A 488 28.31 -35.73 -17.84
N SER A 489 27.52 -34.88 -18.50
CA SER A 489 26.86 -35.22 -19.78
C SER A 489 27.35 -34.35 -20.94
N LEU A 490 27.32 -34.92 -22.15
CA LEU A 490 27.64 -34.19 -23.39
C LEU A 490 26.63 -33.07 -23.68
N ASN A 491 25.37 -33.28 -23.30
CA ASN A 491 24.27 -32.34 -23.55
C ASN A 491 23.97 -31.50 -22.30
N ALA A 492 23.74 -30.21 -22.52
CA ALA A 492 23.37 -29.25 -21.50
C ALA A 492 21.86 -29.30 -21.21
N ARG A 493 21.49 -28.86 -20.01
CA ARG A 493 20.11 -28.67 -19.56
C ARG A 493 19.96 -27.25 -19.03
N LEU A 494 18.76 -26.71 -19.21
CA LEU A 494 18.33 -25.47 -18.59
C LEU A 494 17.35 -25.78 -17.47
N GLN A 495 17.44 -25.00 -16.42
CA GLN A 495 16.53 -25.04 -15.30
C GLN A 495 16.19 -23.60 -14.91
N ILE A 496 14.92 -23.34 -14.62
CA ILE A 496 14.48 -22.03 -14.14
C ILE A 496 13.64 -22.24 -12.90
N ALA A 497 14.01 -21.58 -11.82
CA ALA A 497 13.15 -21.40 -10.66
C ALA A 497 12.67 -19.95 -10.66
N TYR A 498 11.38 -19.72 -10.42
CA TYR A 498 10.82 -18.38 -10.47
C TYR A 498 9.63 -18.24 -9.52
N HIS A 499 9.37 -17.01 -9.11
CA HIS A 499 8.29 -16.60 -8.23
C HIS A 499 7.44 -15.48 -8.85
#